data_AF-A0A821R269-F1
#
_entry.id   AF-A0A821R269-F1
#
_cell.length_a   1.000
_cell.length_b   1.000
_cell.length_c   1.000
_cell.angle_alpha   90.00
_cell.angle_beta   90.00
_cell.angle_gamma   90.00
#
_symmetry.space_group_name_H-M   'P 1'
#
loop_
_entity.id
_entity.type
_entity.pdbx_description
1 polymer ?
#
loop_
_entity_poly.entity_id
_entity_poly.type
_entity_poly.pdbx_seq_one_letter_code
_entity_poly.pdbx_strand_id
1 'polypeptide(L)'
;MLVPVFSLQLNNKVFPRTVAVGKFNGKQSCLVGATAGNKVFIHSPRDINPQAQQLEGNISLLNVNQVITSLACGQLDEQLKKDLLVVGTSTNIVAYDIDRNVDIFFKE
;
A
#
# COMPACT_ATOMS: atom_id res chain seq x y z
N MET A 1 -18.37 -7.45 25.70
CA MET A 1 -18.46 -6.39 24.67
C MET A 1 -17.05 -6.08 24.21
N LEU A 2 -16.76 -6.13 22.92
CA LEU A 2 -15.42 -5.85 22.38
C LEU A 2 -15.22 -4.34 22.27
N VAL A 3 -14.08 -3.83 22.72
CA VAL A 3 -13.67 -2.42 22.59
C VAL A 3 -12.51 -2.38 21.58
N PRO A 4 -12.51 -1.45 20.61
CA PRO A 4 -11.40 -1.33 19.67
C PRO A 4 -10.11 -0.98 20.42
N VAL A 5 -9.03 -1.73 20.15
CA VAL A 5 -7.70 -1.49 20.75
C VAL A 5 -7.11 -0.18 20.23
N PHE A 6 -7.44 0.21 18.99
CA PHE A 6 -7.06 1.49 18.41
C PHE A 6 -8.13 1.95 17.41
N SER A 7 -8.14 3.25 17.14
CA SER A 7 -8.93 3.86 16.06
C SER A 7 -8.02 4.79 15.28
N LEU A 8 -8.14 4.77 13.95
CA LEU A 8 -7.38 5.62 13.04
C LEU A 8 -8.36 6.29 12.09
N GLN A 9 -8.30 7.62 12.03
CA GLN A 9 -9.08 8.40 11.08
C GLN A 9 -8.24 8.69 9.85
N LEU A 10 -8.68 8.18 8.70
CA LEU A 10 -8.10 8.50 7.40
C LEU A 10 -8.81 9.72 6.83
N ASN A 11 -8.07 10.77 6.47
CA ASN A 11 -8.61 11.97 5.83
C ASN A 11 -8.95 11.77 4.33
N ASN A 12 -8.87 10.53 3.85
CA ASN A 12 -9.11 10.16 2.45
C ASN A 12 -10.20 9.08 2.37
N LYS A 13 -11.09 9.19 1.38
CA LYS A 13 -12.05 8.12 1.06
C LYS A 13 -11.30 6.89 0.56
N VAL A 14 -11.59 5.73 1.15
CA VAL A 14 -11.00 4.44 0.76
C VAL A 14 -12.00 3.67 -0.09
N PHE A 15 -11.53 3.09 -1.19
CA PHE A 15 -12.40 2.29 -2.06
C PHE A 15 -12.64 0.88 -1.48
N PRO A 16 -13.86 0.33 -1.65
CA PRO A 16 -14.15 -1.04 -1.24
C PRO A 16 -13.28 -2.05 -1.99
N ARG A 17 -12.90 -3.15 -1.32
CA ARG A 17 -12.11 -4.27 -1.89
C ARG A 17 -10.71 -3.91 -2.39
N THR A 18 -10.23 -2.70 -2.11
CA THR A 18 -8.87 -2.24 -2.44
C THR A 18 -8.12 -1.88 -1.17
N VAL A 19 -8.09 -2.80 -0.21
CA VAL A 19 -7.39 -2.65 1.07
C VAL A 19 -6.62 -3.93 1.33
N ALA A 20 -5.37 -3.81 1.79
CA ALA A 20 -4.53 -4.95 2.13
C ALA A 20 -3.61 -4.60 3.33
N VAL A 21 -3.07 -5.63 3.97
CA VAL A 21 -2.10 -5.48 5.07
C VAL A 21 -0.89 -6.34 4.77
N GLY A 22 0.29 -5.72 4.71
CA GLY A 22 1.53 -6.39 4.33
C GLY A 22 2.75 -5.84 5.06
N LYS A 23 3.83 -6.62 5.06
CA LYS A 23 5.14 -6.29 5.64
C LYS A 23 6.12 -5.90 4.54
N PHE A 24 6.02 -4.65 4.08
CA PHE A 24 6.82 -4.17 2.96
C PHE A 24 8.31 -3.98 3.29
N ASN A 25 8.65 -3.78 4.57
CA ASN A 25 10.04 -3.79 5.05
C ASN A 25 10.46 -5.15 5.65
N GLY A 26 9.63 -6.18 5.50
CA GLY A 26 9.82 -7.52 6.07
C GLY A 26 9.60 -7.66 7.58
N LYS A 27 9.36 -6.56 8.30
CA LYS A 27 9.25 -6.56 9.78
C LYS A 27 7.90 -6.08 10.27
N GLN A 28 7.49 -4.89 9.88
CA GLN A 28 6.32 -4.20 10.40
C GLN A 28 5.15 -4.35 9.45
N SER A 29 3.96 -4.64 9.99
CA SER A 29 2.73 -4.65 9.21
C SER A 29 2.27 -3.24 8.94
N CYS A 30 1.90 -3.00 7.69
CA CYS A 30 1.47 -1.71 7.16
C CYS A 30 0.11 -1.90 6.51
N LEU A 31 -0.78 -0.93 6.69
CA LEU A 31 -2.10 -0.91 6.09
C LEU A 31 -2.04 -0.11 4.79
N VAL A 32 -2.51 -0.69 3.70
CA VAL A 32 -2.57 -0.02 2.40
C VAL A 32 -3.98 0.00 1.86
N GLY A 33 -4.32 1.04 1.09
CA GLY A 33 -5.58 1.05 0.37
C GLY A 33 -5.67 2.13 -0.70
N ALA A 34 -6.53 1.90 -1.69
CA ALA A 34 -6.75 2.85 -2.79
C ALA A 34 -7.67 3.99 -2.34
N THR A 35 -7.37 5.20 -2.82
CA THR A 35 -8.10 6.42 -2.51
C THR A 35 -8.68 7.07 -3.77
N ALA A 36 -9.64 7.99 -3.60
CA ALA A 36 -10.36 8.67 -4.67
C ALA A 36 -9.49 9.51 -5.66
N GLY A 37 -8.18 9.61 -5.45
CA GLY A 37 -7.25 10.34 -6.31
C GLY A 37 -6.30 9.48 -7.13
N ASN A 38 -6.62 8.20 -7.38
CA ASN A 38 -5.71 7.22 -8.03
C ASN A 38 -4.38 7.07 -7.28
N LYS A 39 -4.44 7.20 -5.95
CA LYS A 39 -3.32 7.03 -5.04
C LYS A 39 -3.57 5.85 -4.11
N VAL A 40 -2.50 5.18 -3.72
CA VAL A 40 -2.51 4.21 -2.62
C VAL A 40 -1.99 4.91 -1.38
N PHE A 41 -2.78 4.92 -0.30
CA PHE A 41 -2.27 5.32 1.00
C PHE A 41 -1.52 4.15 1.63
N ILE A 42 -0.47 4.45 2.38
CA ILE A 42 0.35 3.50 3.12
C ILE A 42 0.45 4.02 4.54
N HIS A 43 -0.27 3.41 5.47
CA HIS A 43 -0.16 3.71 6.89
C HIS A 43 0.83 2.73 7.53
N SER A 44 1.85 3.28 8.18
CA SER A 44 2.92 2.51 8.79
C SER A 44 3.29 3.05 10.17
N PRO A 45 3.61 2.19 11.16
CA PRO A 45 4.13 2.65 12.45
C PRO A 45 5.50 3.34 12.37
N ARG A 46 6.23 3.19 11.27
CA ARG A 46 7.52 3.84 10.99
C ARG A 46 7.60 4.27 9.54
N ASP A 47 8.43 5.27 9.28
CA ASP A 47 8.78 5.71 7.93
C ASP A 47 9.34 4.54 7.12
N ILE A 48 8.53 4.02 6.20
CA ILE A 48 8.95 2.99 5.25
C ILE A 48 9.78 3.65 4.14
N ASN A 49 9.46 4.90 3.79
CA ASN A 49 10.10 5.57 2.67
C ASN A 49 10.25 7.08 2.95
N PRO A 50 11.48 7.60 3.14
CA PRO A 50 11.73 9.01 3.41
C PRO A 50 11.43 9.93 2.21
N GLN A 51 11.27 9.37 1.00
CA GLN A 51 10.95 10.14 -0.21
C GLN A 51 9.44 10.25 -0.47
N ALA A 52 8.60 9.47 0.22
CA ALA A 52 7.17 9.51 0.02
C ALA A 52 6.55 10.73 0.71
N GLN A 53 5.51 11.32 0.11
CA GLN A 53 4.80 12.45 0.69
C GLN A 53 4.13 12.00 2.00
N GLN A 54 4.69 12.42 3.14
CA GLN A 54 4.17 12.09 4.46
C GLN A 54 3.04 13.05 4.83
N LEU A 55 1.94 12.48 5.30
CA LEU A 55 0.82 13.18 5.92
C LEU A 55 0.84 12.92 7.43
N GLU A 56 0.06 13.71 8.15
CA GLU A 56 -0.19 13.50 9.58
C GLU A 56 -0.63 12.05 9.84
N GLY A 57 -0.09 11.44 10.90
CA GLY A 57 -0.42 10.07 11.30
C GLY A 57 0.36 8.97 10.58
N ASN A 58 1.58 9.24 10.09
CA ASN A 58 2.47 8.26 9.42
C ASN A 58 1.84 7.62 8.16
N ILE A 59 1.12 8.45 7.40
CA ILE A 59 0.50 8.04 6.14
C ILE A 59 1.33 8.56 4.99
N SER A 60 1.81 7.67 4.13
CA SER A 60 2.45 8.02 2.86
C SER A 60 1.49 7.82 1.70
N LEU A 61 1.62 8.61 0.64
CA LEU A 61 0.84 8.44 -0.59
C LEU A 61 1.73 7.99 -1.76
N LEU A 62 1.35 6.88 -2.39
CA LEU A 62 1.92 6.39 -3.65
C LEU A 62 0.99 6.77 -4.81
N ASN A 63 1.55 7.36 -5.86
CA ASN A 63 0.77 7.77 -7.02
C ASN A 63 0.80 6.69 -8.11
N VAL A 64 -0.38 6.18 -8.49
CA VAL A 64 -0.54 5.17 -9.54
C VAL A 64 -0.94 5.82 -10.88
N ASN A 65 -1.50 7.04 -10.84
CA ASN A 65 -1.99 7.79 -12.02
C ASN A 65 -3.05 7.07 -12.87
N GLN A 66 -3.60 5.94 -12.42
CA GLN A 66 -4.65 5.17 -13.07
C GLN A 66 -5.70 4.71 -12.07
N VAL A 67 -6.89 4.37 -12.58
CA VAL A 67 -7.99 3.87 -11.74
C VAL A 67 -7.61 2.50 -11.17
N ILE A 68 -7.46 2.44 -9.85
CA ILE A 68 -7.12 1.21 -9.12
C ILE A 68 -8.40 0.39 -8.93
N THR A 69 -8.40 -0.85 -9.44
CA THR A 69 -9.55 -1.77 -9.39
C THR A 69 -9.36 -2.87 -8.35
N SER A 70 -8.10 -3.25 -8.07
CA SER A 70 -7.76 -4.26 -7.07
C SER A 70 -6.42 -3.95 -6.42
N LEU A 71 -6.29 -4.27 -5.13
CA LEU A 71 -5.03 -4.27 -4.40
C LEU A 71 -4.84 -5.59 -3.68
N ALA A 72 -3.63 -6.12 -3.74
CA ALA A 72 -3.21 -7.26 -2.95
C ALA A 72 -1.78 -7.05 -2.46
N CYS A 73 -1.38 -7.77 -1.42
CA CYS A 73 0.01 -7.82 -1.00
C CYS A 73 0.39 -9.23 -0.56
N GLY A 74 1.66 -9.55 -0.72
CA GLY A 74 2.20 -10.83 -0.29
C GLY A 74 3.63 -11.02 -0.78
N GLN A 75 4.24 -12.11 -0.33
CA GLN A 75 5.57 -12.49 -0.75
C GLN A 75 5.52 -13.15 -2.13
N LEU A 76 5.95 -12.43 -3.16
CA LEU A 76 6.11 -12.98 -4.52
C LEU A 76 7.51 -13.57 -4.76
N ASP A 77 8.50 -13.14 -3.96
CA ASP A 77 9.85 -13.69 -3.97
C ASP A 77 10.24 -14.13 -2.55
N GLU A 78 10.45 -15.42 -2.39
CA GLU A 78 10.83 -16.04 -1.12
C GLU A 78 12.17 -15.50 -0.59
N GLN A 79 13.07 -15.07 -1.47
CA GLN A 79 14.40 -14.55 -1.10
C GLN A 79 14.33 -13.15 -0.48
N LEU A 80 13.37 -12.32 -0.92
CA LEU A 80 13.22 -10.94 -0.50
C LEU A 80 12.73 -10.81 0.97
N LYS A 81 12.11 -11.84 1.54
CA LYS A 81 11.55 -11.87 2.92
C LYS A 81 10.69 -10.65 3.26
N LYS A 82 10.02 -10.07 2.26
CA LYS A 82 9.10 -8.95 2.39
C LYS A 82 7.93 -9.11 1.43
N ASP A 83 6.84 -8.43 1.75
CA ASP A 83 5.67 -8.39 0.88
C ASP A 83 5.87 -7.34 -0.22
N LEU A 84 5.40 -7.65 -1.41
CA LEU A 84 5.24 -6.69 -2.50
C LEU A 84 3.79 -6.24 -2.56
N LEU A 85 3.58 -5.01 -3.04
CA LEU A 85 2.26 -4.50 -3.34
C LEU A 85 1.91 -4.84 -4.79
N VAL A 86 0.78 -5.51 -5.01
CA VAL A 86 0.25 -5.73 -6.36
C VAL A 86 -0.91 -4.77 -6.59
N VAL A 87 -0.78 -3.94 -7.61
CA VAL A 87 -1.78 -2.96 -8.04
C VAL A 87 -2.36 -3.40 -9.36
N GLY A 88 -3.67 -3.67 -9.37
CA GLY A 88 -4.43 -3.89 -10.60
C GLY A 88 -5.18 -2.63 -11.00
N THR A 89 -5.08 -2.28 -12.28
CA THR A 89 -5.85 -1.22 -12.91
C THR A 89 -6.81 -1.83 -13.95
N SER A 90 -7.52 -1.00 -14.71
CA SER A 90 -8.39 -1.49 -15.79
C SER A 90 -7.63 -2.17 -16.94
N THR A 91 -6.33 -1.87 -17.07
CA THR A 91 -5.54 -2.19 -18.26
C THR A 91 -4.17 -2.76 -17.94
N ASN A 92 -3.78 -2.82 -16.66
CA ASN A 92 -2.43 -3.17 -16.26
C ASN A 92 -2.43 -3.86 -14.89
N ILE A 93 -1.39 -4.63 -14.63
CA ILE A 93 -1.03 -5.14 -13.31
C ILE A 93 0.44 -4.83 -13.02
N VAL A 94 0.70 -4.30 -11.83
CA VAL A 94 2.04 -3.89 -11.38
C VAL A 94 2.34 -4.56 -10.05
N ALA A 95 3.50 -5.23 -9.94
CA ALA A 95 4.06 -5.63 -8.66
C ALA A 95 5.13 -4.61 -8.26
N TYR A 96 4.94 -3.97 -7.11
CA TYR A 96 5.66 -2.80 -6.67
C TYR A 96 6.34 -3.06 -5.31
N ASP A 97 7.62 -2.72 -5.23
CA ASP A 97 8.40 -2.72 -4.01
C ASP A 97 8.37 -1.35 -3.36
N ILE A 98 7.53 -1.21 -2.32
CA ILE A 98 7.34 0.06 -1.59
C ILE A 98 8.63 0.55 -0.92
N ASP A 99 9.41 -0.39 -0.39
CA ASP A 99 10.63 -0.11 0.38
C ASP A 99 11.77 0.38 -0.53
N ARG A 100 11.86 -0.16 -1.75
CA ARG A 100 12.86 0.27 -2.75
C ARG A 100 12.35 1.31 -3.75
N ASN A 101 11.07 1.67 -3.71
CA ASN A 101 10.43 2.57 -4.65
C ASN A 101 10.63 2.13 -6.12
N VAL A 102 10.40 0.85 -6.42
CA VAL A 102 10.66 0.28 -7.76
C VAL A 102 9.57 -0.69 -8.21
N ASP A 103 9.26 -0.65 -9.50
CA ASP A 103 8.42 -1.64 -10.16
C ASP A 103 9.24 -2.92 -10.38
N ILE A 104 8.81 -4.03 -9.76
CA ILE A 104 9.46 -5.34 -9.94
C ILE A 104 8.89 -6.06 -11.17
N PHE A 105 7.60 -5.88 -11.42
CA PHE A 105 6.92 -6.46 -12.55
C PHE A 105 5.85 -5.52 -13.06
N PHE A 106 5.74 -5.43 -14.39
CA PHE A 106 4.73 -4.65 -15.07
C PHE A 106 4.19 -5.48 -16.24
N LYS A 107 2.86 -5.58 -16.31
CA LYS A 107 2.18 -6.24 -17.41
C LYS A 107 0.93 -5.48 -17.80
N GLU A 108 0.81 -5.20 -19.10
CA GLU A 108 -0.41 -4.76 -19.77
C GLU A 108 -1.30 -5.97 -20.11
#